data_AF-A0A1W1WXG9-F1
#
_entry.id   AF-A0A1W1WXG9-F1
#
_cell.length_a   1.000
_cell.length_b   1.000
_cell.length_c   1.000
_cell.angle_alpha   90.00
_cell.angle_beta   90.00
_cell.angle_gamma   90.00
#
_symmetry.space_group_name_H-M   'P 1'
#
loop_
_entity.id
_entity.type
_entity.pdbx_description
1 polymer ?
#
loop_
_entity_poly.entity_id
_entity_poly.type
_entity_poly.pdbx_seq_one_letter_code
_entity_poly.pdbx_strand_id
1 'polypeptide(L)'
;MLELIKKSLMASLGAAVVTKERVEKATRELVEEGKLSREEAEKLAEELIESGEKHWEEVQGSLSESVKKAVDRLDLARRHEVQALKDRLDNLEARLAMLEARKTTEETT
;
A
#
# COMPACT_ATOMS: atom_id res chain seq x y z
N MET A 1 -31.03 -5.12 16.78
CA MET A 1 -30.25 -5.71 17.89
C MET A 1 -28.88 -6.13 17.39
N LEU A 2 -28.80 -7.12 16.47
CA LEU A 2 -27.55 -7.57 15.84
C LEU A 2 -26.67 -6.45 15.27
N GLU A 3 -27.23 -5.54 14.48
CA GLU A 3 -26.50 -4.37 13.95
C GLU A 3 -25.87 -3.47 15.02
N LEU A 4 -26.51 -3.35 16.18
CA LEU A 4 -26.02 -2.52 17.28
C LEU A 4 -24.85 -3.21 18.02
N ILE A 5 -24.93 -4.53 18.14
CA ILE A 5 -23.85 -5.39 18.65
C ILE A 5 -22.68 -5.39 17.68
N LYS A 6 -22.93 -5.47 16.37
CA LYS A 6 -21.91 -5.37 15.32
C LYS A 6 -21.15 -4.06 15.43
N LYS A 7 -21.87 -2.94 15.52
CA LYS A 7 -21.27 -1.61 15.64
C LYS A 7 -20.50 -1.43 16.95
N SER A 8 -21.03 -1.93 18.08
CA SER A 8 -20.30 -1.85 19.35
C SER A 8 -19.03 -2.70 19.32
N LEU A 9 -19.10 -3.87 18.68
CA LEU A 9 -17.96 -4.77 18.52
C LEU A 9 -16.90 -4.18 17.59
N MET A 10 -17.30 -3.60 16.46
CA MET A 10 -16.36 -2.88 15.59
C MET A 10 -15.73 -1.66 16.29
N ALA A 11 -16.49 -0.97 17.14
CA ALA A 11 -15.96 0.14 17.94
C ALA A 11 -14.98 -0.33 19.02
N SER A 12 -15.21 -1.50 19.64
CA SER A 12 -14.33 -2.04 20.68
C SER A 12 -13.06 -2.68 20.12
N LEU A 13 -13.15 -3.38 18.97
CA LEU A 13 -12.00 -3.95 18.28
C LEU A 13 -11.21 -2.87 17.52
N GLY A 14 -11.89 -1.83 17.03
CA GLY A 14 -11.32 -0.81 16.18
C GLY A 14 -11.10 -1.30 14.75
N ALA A 15 -11.23 -0.40 13.77
CA ALA A 15 -11.12 -0.74 12.34
C ALA A 15 -9.73 -1.27 11.94
N ALA A 16 -8.68 -0.92 12.67
CA ALA A 16 -7.30 -1.31 12.37
C ALA A 16 -6.87 -2.66 13.01
N VAL A 17 -7.67 -3.23 13.92
CA VAL A 17 -7.27 -4.41 14.72
C VAL A 17 -8.32 -5.53 14.65
N VAL A 18 -9.16 -5.53 13.61
CA VAL A 18 -10.07 -6.65 13.32
C VAL A 18 -9.23 -7.84 12.84
N THR A 19 -9.16 -8.87 13.68
CA THR A 19 -8.50 -10.15 13.36
C THR A 19 -9.46 -11.29 13.64
N LYS A 20 -9.31 -12.40 12.91
CA LYS A 20 -10.17 -13.58 13.05
C LYS A 20 -10.24 -14.06 14.51
N GLU A 21 -9.10 -14.19 15.20
CA GLU A 21 -9.07 -14.57 16.63
C GLU A 21 -9.91 -13.64 17.53
N ARG A 22 -9.80 -12.32 17.31
CA ARG A 22 -10.48 -11.31 18.14
C ARG A 22 -11.98 -11.30 17.89
N VAL A 23 -12.38 -11.43 16.63
CA VAL A 23 -13.79 -11.51 16.23
C VAL A 23 -14.41 -12.78 16.81
N GLU A 24 -13.78 -13.93 16.64
CA GLU A 24 -14.29 -15.20 17.18
C GLU A 24 -14.36 -15.19 18.71
N LYS A 25 -13.37 -14.60 19.39
CA LYS A 25 -13.40 -14.50 20.86
C LYS A 25 -14.59 -13.66 21.32
N ALA A 26 -14.80 -12.51 20.70
CA ALA A 26 -15.88 -11.61 21.10
C ALA A 26 -17.28 -12.15 20.75
N THR A 27 -17.43 -12.85 19.62
CA THR A 27 -18.70 -13.53 19.30
C THR A 27 -18.98 -14.68 20.24
N ARG A 28 -17.96 -15.44 20.68
CA ARG A 28 -18.10 -16.46 21.72
C ARG A 28 -18.56 -15.89 23.06
N GLU A 29 -17.97 -14.78 23.52
CA GLU A 29 -18.39 -14.09 24.75
C GLU A 29 -19.87 -13.67 24.70
N LEU A 30 -20.34 -13.18 23.54
CA LEU A 30 -21.74 -12.81 23.34
C LEU A 30 -22.71 -14.01 23.36
N VAL A 31 -22.25 -15.21 22.97
CA VAL A 31 -23.02 -16.45 23.10
C VAL A 31 -23.07 -16.89 24.56
N GLU A 32 -21.96 -16.82 25.28
CA GLU A 32 -21.89 -17.16 26.72
C GLU A 32 -22.76 -16.23 27.56
N GLU A 33 -22.83 -14.95 27.22
CA GLU A 33 -23.72 -13.96 27.85
C GLU A 33 -25.20 -14.13 27.45
N GLY A 34 -25.52 -15.07 26.55
CA GLY A 34 -26.88 -15.31 26.05
C GLY A 34 -27.43 -14.19 25.16
N LYS A 35 -26.56 -13.31 24.66
CA LYS A 35 -26.93 -12.19 23.77
C LYS A 35 -27.04 -12.60 22.31
N LEU A 36 -26.40 -13.71 21.93
CA LEU A 36 -26.44 -14.30 20.59
C LEU A 36 -26.65 -15.81 20.66
N SER A 37 -27.41 -16.35 19.71
CA SER A 37 -27.36 -17.78 19.42
C SER A 37 -26.06 -18.16 18.70
N ARG A 38 -25.73 -19.46 18.66
CA ARG A 38 -24.53 -19.96 17.97
C ARG A 38 -24.55 -19.61 16.47
N GLU A 39 -25.70 -19.77 15.81
CA GLU A 39 -25.85 -19.43 14.38
C GLU A 39 -25.68 -17.92 14.11
N GLU A 40 -26.23 -17.08 14.98
CA GLU A 40 -26.06 -15.62 14.83
C GLU A 40 -24.62 -15.18 15.07
N ALA A 41 -23.91 -15.84 15.99
CA ALA A 41 -22.50 -15.58 16.27
C ALA A 41 -21.58 -15.98 15.12
N GLU A 42 -21.83 -17.12 14.46
CA GLU A 42 -21.10 -17.53 13.26
C GLU A 42 -21.31 -16.53 12.12
N LYS A 43 -22.56 -16.17 11.82
CA LYS A 43 -22.86 -15.15 10.80
C LYS A 43 -22.19 -13.82 11.08
N LEU A 44 -22.26 -13.34 12.32
CA LEU A 44 -21.65 -12.07 12.70
C LEU A 44 -20.13 -12.12 12.53
N ALA A 45 -19.50 -13.23 12.89
CA ALA A 45 -18.06 -13.41 12.74
C ALA A 45 -17.62 -13.36 11.28
N GLU A 46 -18.34 -14.09 10.43
CA GLU A 46 -18.06 -14.18 8.99
C GLU A 46 -18.22 -12.82 8.31
N GLU A 47 -19.32 -12.10 8.58
CA GLU A 47 -19.55 -10.75 8.06
C GLU A 47 -18.48 -9.74 8.52
N LEU A 48 -18.02 -9.83 9.77
CA LEU A 48 -17.00 -8.92 10.30
C LEU A 48 -15.62 -9.17 9.68
N ILE A 49 -15.29 -10.43 9.42
CA ILE A 49 -14.05 -10.80 8.73
C ILE A 49 -14.11 -10.33 7.28
N GLU A 50 -15.18 -10.65 6.56
CA GLU A 50 -15.34 -10.30 5.14
C GLU A 50 -15.37 -8.77 4.93
N SER A 51 -16.12 -8.04 5.77
CA SER A 51 -16.14 -6.58 5.70
C SER A 51 -14.78 -5.96 6.06
N GLY A 52 -14.06 -6.55 7.02
CA GLY A 52 -12.71 -6.13 7.39
C GLY A 52 -11.72 -6.28 6.23
N GLU A 53 -11.69 -7.45 5.58
CA GLU A 53 -10.81 -7.72 4.42
C GLU A 53 -11.09 -6.76 3.27
N LYS A 54 -12.37 -6.57 2.93
CA LYS A 54 -12.77 -5.66 1.86
C LYS A 54 -12.38 -4.21 2.15
N HIS A 55 -12.58 -3.74 3.38
CA HIS A 55 -12.16 -2.40 3.79
C HIS A 55 -10.64 -2.25 3.78
N TRP A 56 -9.89 -3.30 4.13
CA TRP A 56 -8.42 -3.30 4.04
C TRP A 56 -7.93 -3.15 2.60
N GLU A 57 -8.52 -3.85 1.64
CA GLU A 57 -8.15 -3.70 0.22
C GLU A 57 -8.43 -2.28 -0.30
N GLU A 58 -9.60 -1.72 0.02
CA GLU A 58 -9.97 -0.34 -0.37
C GLU A 58 -9.01 0.70 0.23
N VAL A 59 -8.65 0.54 1.51
CA VAL A 59 -7.68 1.40 2.19
C VAL A 59 -6.28 1.23 1.59
N GLN A 60 -5.84 0.00 1.30
CA GLN A 60 -4.54 -0.25 0.69
C GLN A 60 -4.45 0.36 -0.71
N GLY A 61 -5.51 0.24 -1.52
CA GLY A 61 -5.60 0.85 -2.84
C GLY A 61 -5.51 2.38 -2.78
N SER A 62 -6.33 3.00 -1.95
CA SER A 62 -6.35 4.46 -1.77
C SER A 62 -5.06 5.01 -1.17
N LEU A 63 -4.43 4.27 -0.25
CA LEU A 63 -3.13 4.63 0.32
C LEU A 63 -2.03 4.57 -0.74
N SER A 64 -1.98 3.49 -1.52
CA SER A 64 -1.01 3.32 -2.61
C SER A 64 -1.13 4.45 -3.65
N GLU A 65 -2.35 4.81 -4.02
CA GLU A 65 -2.60 5.92 -4.94
C GLU A 65 -2.21 7.27 -4.34
N SER A 66 -2.49 7.48 -3.04
CA SER A 66 -2.11 8.70 -2.31
C SER A 66 -0.59 8.85 -2.21
N VAL A 67 0.13 7.75 -1.93
CA VAL A 67 1.60 7.72 -1.90
C VAL A 67 2.17 7.99 -3.29
N LYS A 68 1.63 7.37 -4.34
CA LYS A 68 2.04 7.67 -5.72
C LYS A 68 1.86 9.15 -6.05
N LYS A 69 0.69 9.72 -5.75
CA LYS A 69 0.41 11.16 -5.94
C LYS A 69 1.35 12.05 -5.13
N ALA A 70 1.70 11.68 -3.91
CA ALA A 70 2.64 12.43 -3.08
C ALA A 70 4.06 12.39 -3.66
N VAL A 71 4.52 11.22 -4.13
CA VAL A 71 5.81 11.05 -4.80
C VAL A 71 5.86 11.84 -6.11
N ASP A 72 4.81 11.76 -6.93
CA ASP A 72 4.71 12.52 -8.19
C ASP A 72 4.69 14.05 -7.93
N ARG A 73 4.11 14.51 -6.81
CA ARG A 73 4.11 15.93 -6.41
C ARG A 73 5.43 16.42 -5.84
N LEU A 74 6.28 15.53 -5.35
CA LEU A 74 7.57 15.90 -4.76
C LEU A 74 8.65 16.19 -5.81
N ASP A 75 8.31 16.19 -7.11
CA ASP A 75 9.24 16.39 -8.24
C ASP A 75 10.52 15.54 -8.09
N LEU A 76 10.37 14.37 -7.45
CA LEU A 76 11.46 13.44 -7.23
C LEU A 76 11.73 12.74 -8.55
N ALA A 77 12.82 13.13 -9.21
CA ALA A 77 13.30 12.46 -10.41
C ALA A 77 13.34 10.95 -10.16
N ARG A 78 12.58 10.19 -10.96
CA ARG A 78 12.48 8.75 -10.74
C ARG A 78 13.85 8.14 -11.01
N ARG A 79 14.22 7.11 -10.26
CA ARG A 79 15.55 6.48 -10.37
C ARG A 79 15.89 6.04 -11.81
N HIS A 80 14.88 5.65 -12.59
CA HIS A 80 15.06 5.29 -14.00
C HIS A 80 15.34 6.51 -14.90
N GLU A 81 14.74 7.67 -14.62
CA GLU A 81 14.98 8.91 -15.36
C GLU A 81 16.40 9.41 -15.11
N VAL A 82 16.85 9.36 -13.84
CA VAL A 82 18.23 9.68 -13.46
C VAL A 82 19.22 8.74 -14.14
N GLN A 83 18.93 7.44 -14.18
CA GLN A 83 19.80 6.48 -14.87
C GLN A 83 19.85 6.73 -16.38
N ALA A 84 18.71 6.97 -17.03
CA ALA A 84 18.65 7.28 -18.46
C ALA A 84 19.40 8.58 -18.80
N LEU A 85 19.34 9.60 -17.93
CA LEU A 85 20.12 10.82 -18.07
C LEU A 85 21.63 10.55 -17.92
N LYS A 86 22.02 9.69 -16.97
CA LYS A 86 23.42 9.29 -16.79
C LYS A 86 23.97 8.56 -18.01
N ASP A 87 23.23 7.59 -18.54
CA ASP A 87 23.68 6.83 -19.73
C ASP A 87 23.83 7.75 -20.96
N ARG A 88 22.95 8.75 -21.10
CA ARG A 88 23.06 9.78 -22.15
C ARG A 88 24.27 10.67 -21.95
N LEU A 89 24.58 11.03 -20.70
CA LEU A 89 25.75 11.83 -20.36
C LEU A 89 27.03 11.07 -20.68
N ASP A 90 27.14 9.81 -20.25
CA ASP A 90 28.29 8.94 -20.51
C ASP A 90 28.53 8.78 -22.03
N ASN A 91 27.46 8.64 -22.83
CA ASN A 91 27.57 8.58 -24.29
C ASN A 91 28.07 9.90 -24.89
N LEU A 92 27.57 11.04 -24.42
CA LEU A 92 28.01 12.35 -24.89
C LEU A 92 29.46 12.62 -24.51
N GLU A 93 29.88 12.28 -23.30
CA GLU A 93 31.26 12.38 -22.83
C GLU A 93 32.20 11.52 -23.67
N ALA A 94 31.82 10.27 -23.97
CA ALA A 94 32.60 9.40 -24.85
C ALA A 94 32.75 9.98 -26.28
N ARG A 95 31.69 10.57 -26.83
CA ARG A 95 31.73 11.20 -28.15
C ARG A 95 32.57 12.47 -28.16
N LEU A 96 32.50 13.27 -27.09
CA LEU A 96 33.34 14.45 -26.91
C LEU A 96 34.82 14.07 -26.85
N ALA A 97 35.17 13.06 -26.05
CA ALA A 97 36.54 12.56 -25.96
C ALA A 97 37.08 12.10 -27.33
N MET A 98 36.26 11.42 -28.14
CA MET A 98 36.66 11.03 -29.51
C MET A 98 36.86 12.23 -30.44
N LEU A 99 36.04 13.27 -30.34
CA LEU A 99 36.16 14.48 -31.14
C LEU A 99 37.36 15.33 -30.74
N GLU A 100 37.62 15.45 -29.43
CA GLU A 100 38.80 16.14 -28.90
C GLU A 100 40.08 15.41 -29.29
N ALA A 101 40.11 14.08 -29.18
CA ALA A 101 41.23 13.26 -29.63
C ALA A 101 41.50 13.44 -31.14
N ARG A 102 40.46 13.57 -31.97
CA ARG A 102 40.60 13.82 -33.41
C ARG A 102 41.16 15.21 -33.72
N LYS A 103 40.76 16.24 -32.97
CA LYS A 103 41.30 17.61 -33.14
C LYS A 103 42.79 17.69 -32.81
N THR A 104 43.25 16.99 -31.76
CA THR A 104 44.67 16.99 -31.40
C THR A 104 45.57 16.34 -32.46
N THR A 105 45.05 15.38 -33.23
CA THR A 105 45.80 14.74 -34.33
C THR A 105 45.88 15.59 -35.59
N GLU A 106 44.89 16.47 -35.83
CA GLU A 106 44.87 17.38 -36.97
C GLU A 106 45.78 18.61 -36.76
N GLU A 107 46.08 19.02 -35.52
CA GLU A 107 47.00 20.14 -35.21
C GLU A 107 48.49 19.73 -35.12
N THR A 108 48.82 18.44 -35.10
CA THR A 108 50.22 17.93 -35.03
C THR A 108 50.80 17.43 -36.35
N THR A 109 50.08 17.61 -37.48
CA THR A 109 50.56 17.31 -38.84
C THR A 109 50.75 18.60 -39.63
#